data_AF-A0A090YQY4-F1
#
_entry.id   AF-A0A090YQY4-F1
#
_cell.length_a   1.000
_cell.length_b   1.000
_cell.length_c   1.000
_cell.angle_alpha   90.00
_cell.angle_beta   90.00
_cell.angle_gamma   90.00
#
_symmetry.space_group_name_H-M   'P 1'
#
loop_
_entity.id
_entity.type
_entity.pdbx_description
1 polymer ?
#
loop_
_entity_poly.entity_id
_entity_poly.type
_entity_poly.pdbx_seq_one_letter_code
_entity_poly.pdbx_strand_id
1 'polypeptide(L)'
;MTYKISAYQLFTITFIFQLGTTIIFGFGGLAGRDAWIGDLTSLGLGLCVIWVYTALMRMNPGLSLVEWFPAQLGRWIGTPIAFLYPLMFLYLTGRIIADIRDMVSTTILPGTPPLRGYLPLLSLTASMAALRSLRGWEN
;
A
#
# COMPACT_ATOMS: atom_id res chain seq x y z
N MET A 1 14.22 -12.62 -21.21
CA MET A 1 13.73 -11.37 -21.81
C MET A 1 13.49 -10.37 -20.68
N THR A 2 14.20 -9.24 -20.68
CA THR A 2 13.97 -8.16 -19.69
C THR A 2 12.89 -7.25 -20.24
N TYR A 3 11.65 -7.38 -19.75
CA TYR A 3 10.56 -6.49 -20.16
C TYR A 3 10.83 -5.08 -19.63
N LYS A 4 11.12 -4.15 -20.53
CA LYS A 4 11.37 -2.74 -20.19
C LYS A 4 10.04 -2.00 -20.16
N ILE A 5 9.76 -1.35 -19.04
CA ILE A 5 8.57 -0.51 -18.86
C ILE A 5 8.83 0.84 -19.53
N SER A 6 7.87 1.34 -20.32
CA SER A 6 7.94 2.69 -20.91
C SER A 6 7.83 3.76 -19.83
N ALA A 7 8.42 4.94 -20.04
CA ALA A 7 8.30 6.07 -19.11
C ALA A 7 6.84 6.42 -18.79
N TYR A 8 5.96 6.33 -19.81
CA TYR A 8 4.52 6.54 -19.60
C TYR A 8 3.89 5.47 -18.72
N GLN A 9 4.24 4.19 -18.92
CA GLN A 9 3.72 3.09 -18.09
C GLN A 9 4.19 3.20 -16.64
N LEU A 10 5.46 3.56 -16.42
CA LEU A 10 6.01 3.80 -15.09
C LEU A 10 5.28 4.96 -14.41
N PHE A 11 5.04 6.05 -15.13
CA PHE A 11 4.25 7.17 -14.64
C PHE A 11 2.83 6.74 -14.27
N THR A 12 2.12 6.03 -15.14
CA THR A 12 0.75 5.57 -14.89
C THR A 12 0.65 4.68 -13.64
N ILE A 13 1.55 3.70 -13.48
CA ILE A 13 1.55 2.81 -12.32
C ILE A 13 1.82 3.59 -11.04
N THR A 14 2.81 4.48 -11.05
CA THR A 14 3.17 5.31 -9.89
C THR A 14 2.04 6.27 -9.53
N PHE A 15 1.40 6.88 -10.53
CA PHE A 15 0.28 7.80 -10.35
C PHE A 15 -0.93 7.10 -9.73
N ILE A 16 -1.34 5.94 -10.28
CA ILE A 16 -2.46 5.15 -9.75
C ILE A 16 -2.15 4.66 -8.32
N PHE A 17 -0.92 4.23 -8.06
CA PHE A 17 -0.48 3.83 -6.72
C PHE A 17 -0.65 4.95 -5.68
N GLN A 18 -0.30 6.18 -6.04
CA GLN A 18 -0.38 7.33 -5.13
C GLN A 18 -1.82 7.77 -4.81
N LEU A 19 -2.76 7.52 -5.73
CA LEU A 19 -4.16 7.89 -5.54
C LEU A 19 -4.87 7.06 -4.46
N GLY A 20 -4.44 5.82 -4.22
CA GLY A 20 -5.14 4.85 -3.37
C GLY A 20 -5.46 5.38 -1.96
N THR A 21 -4.44 5.71 -1.17
CA THR A 21 -4.63 6.20 0.21
C THR A 21 -5.15 7.63 0.26
N THR A 22 -4.83 8.44 -0.75
CA THR A 22 -5.22 9.85 -0.83
C THR A 22 -6.73 10.00 -0.99
N ILE A 23 -7.36 9.14 -1.80
CA ILE A 23 -8.82 9.13 -1.98
C ILE A 23 -9.54 8.71 -0.70
N ILE A 24 -8.97 7.76 0.06
CA ILE A 24 -9.59 7.23 1.28
C ILE A 24 -9.64 8.29 2.39
N PHE A 25 -8.56 9.04 2.61
CA PHE A 25 -8.46 9.95 3.75
C PHE A 25 -8.67 11.44 3.40
N GLY A 26 -8.62 11.80 2.11
CA GLY A 26 -8.78 13.18 1.65
C GLY A 26 -7.64 14.10 2.09
N PHE A 27 -7.49 15.22 1.38
CA PHE A 27 -6.54 16.26 1.77
C PHE A 27 -7.10 17.10 2.92
N GLY A 28 -6.26 17.41 3.92
CA GLY A 28 -6.45 18.62 4.71
C GLY A 28 -7.63 18.67 5.68
N GLY A 29 -8.21 17.52 6.08
CA GLY A 29 -9.38 17.49 6.98
C GLY A 29 -9.24 18.28 8.29
N LEU A 30 -7.99 18.50 8.75
CA LEU A 30 -7.66 19.30 9.93
C LEU A 30 -7.22 20.75 9.64
N ALA A 31 -6.76 21.06 8.42
CA ALA A 31 -6.12 22.34 8.07
C ALA A 31 -7.05 23.33 7.35
N GLY A 32 -8.28 22.90 7.01
CA GLY A 32 -9.29 23.78 6.41
C GLY A 32 -8.80 24.45 5.13
N ARG A 33 -8.82 25.79 5.10
CA ARG A 33 -8.53 26.59 3.89
C ARG A 33 -7.05 26.62 3.51
N ASP A 34 -6.13 26.33 4.43
CA ASP A 34 -4.68 26.46 4.22
C ASP A 34 -3.99 25.11 3.95
N ALA A 35 -4.76 24.04 3.80
CA ALA A 35 -4.26 22.69 3.50
C ALA A 35 -3.36 22.65 2.24
N TRP A 36 -3.66 23.46 1.24
CA TRP A 36 -2.91 23.53 -0.02
C TRP A 36 -1.44 23.94 0.16
N ILE A 37 -1.12 24.74 1.18
CA ILE A 37 0.25 25.16 1.48
C ILE A 37 1.04 23.97 2.02
N GLY A 38 0.41 23.16 2.88
CA GLY A 38 0.96 21.90 3.37
C GLY A 38 1.29 20.97 2.21
N ASP A 39 0.34 20.77 1.29
CA ASP A 39 0.51 19.89 0.13
C ASP A 39 1.62 20.37 -0.80
N LEU A 40 1.73 21.67 -1.07
CA LEU A 40 2.83 22.24 -1.87
C LEU A 40 4.19 22.03 -1.19
N THR A 41 4.24 22.19 0.13
CA THR A 41 5.47 21.96 0.90
C THR A 41 5.87 20.50 0.88
N SER A 42 4.91 19.58 1.05
CA SER A 42 5.12 18.14 0.93
C SER A 42 5.57 17.73 -0.48
N LEU A 43 5.03 18.37 -1.52
CA LEU A 43 5.47 18.15 -2.90
C LEU A 43 6.94 18.54 -3.08
N GLY A 44 7.35 19.71 -2.59
CA GLY A 44 8.75 20.15 -2.64
C GLY A 44 9.70 19.18 -1.94
N LEU A 45 9.34 18.73 -0.73
CA LEU A 45 10.11 17.72 0.00
C LEU A 45 10.14 16.37 -0.73
N GLY A 46 9.02 15.94 -1.30
CA GLY A 46 8.93 14.71 -2.08
C GLY A 46 9.85 14.72 -3.30
N LEU A 47 9.92 15.83 -4.03
CA LEU A 47 10.84 16.00 -5.16
C LEU A 47 12.31 15.91 -4.71
N CYS A 48 12.67 16.52 -3.58
CA CYS A 48 14.01 16.43 -3.00
C CYS A 48 14.37 14.96 -2.69
N VAL A 49 13.47 14.22 -2.07
CA VAL A 49 13.66 12.80 -1.76
C VAL A 49 13.83 11.97 -3.03
N ILE A 50 12.97 12.16 -4.04
CA ILE A 50 13.07 11.45 -5.33
C ILE A 50 14.42 11.74 -6.01
N TRP A 51 14.88 12.99 -5.96
CA TRP A 51 16.17 13.37 -6.52
C TRP A 51 17.33 12.62 -5.86
N VAL A 52 17.35 12.55 -4.52
CA VAL A 52 18.34 11.78 -3.75
C VAL A 52 18.31 10.31 -4.14
N TYR A 53 17.14 9.66 -4.13
CA TYR A 53 17.02 8.24 -4.50
C TYR A 53 17.47 7.97 -5.94
N THR A 54 17.15 8.86 -6.87
CA THR A 54 17.56 8.73 -8.28
C THR A 54 19.07 8.88 -8.43
N ALA A 55 19.70 9.79 -7.68
CA ALA A 55 21.16 9.94 -7.66
C ALA A 55 21.83 8.68 -7.10
N LEU A 56 21.35 8.14 -5.98
CA LEU A 56 21.86 6.89 -5.39
C LEU A 56 21.71 5.70 -6.35
N MET A 57 20.60 5.62 -7.08
CA MET A 57 20.36 4.58 -8.08
C MET A 57 21.36 4.61 -9.22
N ARG A 58 21.72 5.81 -9.69
CA ARG A 58 22.73 5.98 -10.74
C ARG A 58 24.13 5.62 -10.26
N MET A 59 24.43 5.82 -8.97
CA MET A 59 25.71 5.47 -8.36
C MET A 59 25.88 3.97 -8.12
N ASN A 60 24.78 3.22 -7.95
CA ASN A 60 24.78 1.79 -7.66
C ASN A 60 23.99 1.00 -8.74
N PRO A 61 24.45 1.02 -10.01
CA PRO A 61 23.72 0.37 -11.10
C PRO A 61 23.67 -1.15 -10.90
N GLY A 62 22.48 -1.73 -11.07
CA GLY A 62 22.26 -3.18 -11.04
C GLY A 62 22.01 -3.78 -9.66
N LEU A 63 22.10 -3.00 -8.59
CA LEU A 63 21.74 -3.43 -7.23
C LEU A 63 20.31 -2.97 -6.90
N SER A 64 19.54 -3.83 -6.23
CA SER A 64 18.24 -3.46 -5.66
C SER A 64 18.42 -2.61 -4.39
N LEU A 65 17.34 -1.92 -3.97
CA LEU A 65 17.36 -1.06 -2.78
C LEU A 65 17.77 -1.84 -1.51
N VAL A 66 17.37 -3.11 -1.42
CA VAL A 66 17.72 -4.01 -0.30
C VAL A 66 19.21 -4.35 -0.31
N GLU A 67 19.78 -4.52 -1.50
CA GLU A 67 21.20 -4.85 -1.68
C GLU A 67 22.12 -3.64 -1.50
N TRP A 68 21.61 -2.41 -1.62
CA TRP A 68 22.40 -1.19 -1.37
C TRP A 68 22.92 -1.12 0.06
N PHE A 69 22.11 -1.53 1.04
CA PHE A 69 22.49 -1.45 2.45
C PHE A 69 23.73 -2.29 2.77
N PRO A 70 23.79 -3.62 2.48
CA PRO A 70 25.01 -4.41 2.71
C PRO A 70 26.16 -4.00 1.80
N ALA A 71 25.90 -3.49 0.59
CA ALA A 71 26.95 -3.03 -0.32
C ALA A 71 27.69 -1.78 0.20
N GLN A 72 26.99 -0.82 0.82
CA GLN A 72 27.60 0.43 1.28
C GLN A 72 27.96 0.44 2.77
N LEU A 73 27.18 -0.23 3.63
CA LEU A 73 27.40 -0.24 5.09
C LEU A 73 28.15 -1.50 5.57
N GLY A 74 28.47 -2.41 4.65
CA GLY A 74 29.07 -3.71 4.93
C GLY A 74 28.06 -4.73 5.48
N ARG A 75 28.42 -6.01 5.45
CA ARG A 75 27.50 -7.12 5.81
C ARG A 75 26.96 -7.06 7.23
N TRP A 76 27.73 -6.53 8.18
CA TRP A 76 27.38 -6.61 9.60
C TRP A 76 26.30 -5.60 9.99
N ILE A 77 26.34 -4.40 9.42
CA ILE A 77 25.37 -3.33 9.69
C ILE A 77 24.30 -3.29 8.59
N GLY A 78 24.71 -3.47 7.33
CA GLY A 78 23.81 -3.37 6.19
C GLY A 78 22.82 -4.52 6.08
N THR A 79 23.17 -5.75 6.49
CA THR A 79 22.24 -6.90 6.42
C THR A 79 21.05 -6.77 7.39
N PRO A 80 21.22 -6.38 8.67
CA PRO A 80 20.08 -6.07 9.54
C PRO A 80 19.18 -4.97 8.97
N ILE A 81 19.75 -3.89 8.43
CA ILE A 81 18.98 -2.78 7.86
C ILE A 81 18.23 -3.22 6.59
N ALA A 82 18.85 -4.02 5.74
CA ALA A 82 18.20 -4.62 4.58
C ALA A 82 16.98 -5.46 4.99
N PHE A 83 17.01 -6.12 6.15
CA PHE A 83 15.90 -6.91 6.67
C PHE A 83 14.73 -6.06 7.20
N LEU A 84 14.98 -4.81 7.61
CA LEU A 84 13.90 -3.88 7.98
C LEU A 84 13.03 -3.52 6.77
N TYR A 85 13.58 -3.55 5.56
CA TYR A 85 12.85 -3.19 4.35
C TYR A 85 11.60 -4.06 4.12
N PRO A 86 11.68 -5.41 4.02
CA PRO A 86 10.49 -6.25 3.87
C PRO A 86 9.55 -6.17 5.08
N LEU A 87 10.07 -5.98 6.31
CA LEU A 87 9.23 -5.77 7.49
C LEU A 87 8.39 -4.49 7.39
N MET A 88 8.98 -3.42 6.86
CA MET A 88 8.26 -2.16 6.59
C MET A 88 7.13 -2.38 5.57
N PHE A 89 7.36 -3.17 4.52
CA PHE A 89 6.31 -3.53 3.57
C PHE A 89 5.18 -4.33 4.23
N LEU A 90 5.52 -5.31 5.06
CA LEU A 90 4.53 -6.11 5.78
C LEU A 90 3.66 -5.23 6.70
N TYR A 91 4.29 -4.31 7.43
CA TYR A 91 3.59 -3.33 8.24
C TYR A 91 2.67 -2.44 7.39
N LEU A 92 3.17 -1.91 6.27
CA LEU A 92 2.38 -1.05 5.38
C LEU A 92 1.18 -1.80 4.80
N THR A 93 1.33 -3.06 4.41
CA THR A 93 0.22 -3.92 3.97
C THR A 93 -0.82 -4.10 5.08
N GLY A 94 -0.38 -4.40 6.31
CA GLY A 94 -1.29 -4.52 7.45
C GLY A 94 -2.05 -3.22 7.73
N ARG A 95 -1.39 -2.08 7.63
CA ARG A 95 -2.00 -0.75 7.75
C ARG A 95 -3.06 -0.51 6.67
N ILE A 96 -2.74 -0.77 5.41
CA ILE A 96 -3.69 -0.59 4.29
C ILE A 96 -4.94 -1.46 4.49
N ILE A 97 -4.79 -2.69 4.97
CA ILE A 97 -5.93 -3.56 5.28
C ILE A 97 -6.80 -2.96 6.39
N ALA A 98 -6.18 -2.41 7.44
CA ALA A 98 -6.91 -1.73 8.51
C ALA A 98 -7.64 -0.46 8.01
N ASP A 99 -6.98 0.35 7.18
CA ASP A 99 -7.57 1.55 6.57
C ASP A 99 -8.81 1.20 5.73
N ILE A 100 -8.75 0.12 4.93
CA ILE A 100 -9.89 -0.38 4.15
C ILE A 100 -11.01 -0.89 5.07
N ARG A 101 -10.68 -1.65 6.12
CA ARG A 101 -11.66 -2.14 7.10
C ARG A 101 -12.43 -0.98 7.72
N ASP A 102 -11.74 0.09 8.10
CA ASP A 102 -12.33 1.25 8.76
C ASP A 102 -13.16 2.08 7.75
N MET A 103 -12.72 2.20 6.49
CA MET A 103 -13.48 2.83 5.41
C MET A 103 -14.80 2.08 5.11
N VAL A 104 -14.77 0.75 5.06
CA VAL A 104 -15.97 -0.06 4.83
C VAL A 104 -16.99 0.16 5.94
N SER A 105 -16.54 0.21 7.20
CA SER A 105 -17.41 0.40 8.36
C SER A 105 -18.00 1.82 8.45
N THR A 106 -17.30 2.84 7.96
CA THR A 106 -17.72 4.24 8.09
C THR A 106 -18.47 4.76 6.87
N THR A 107 -18.05 4.38 5.65
CA THR A 107 -18.61 4.92 4.40
C THR A 107 -19.64 3.99 3.76
N ILE A 108 -19.42 2.67 3.78
CA ILE A 108 -20.28 1.70 3.07
C ILE A 108 -21.39 1.15 3.96
N LEU A 109 -21.07 0.84 5.22
CA LEU A 109 -22.03 0.33 6.22
C LEU A 109 -22.10 1.22 7.48
N PRO A 110 -22.44 2.52 7.33
CA PRO A 110 -22.49 3.45 8.46
C PRO A 110 -23.41 2.92 9.57
N GLY A 111 -22.88 2.80 10.79
CA GLY A 111 -23.63 2.35 11.97
C GLY A 111 -23.62 0.85 12.26
N THR A 112 -22.91 0.05 11.45
CA THR A 112 -22.80 -1.40 11.68
C THR A 112 -21.55 -1.69 12.52
N PRO A 113 -21.63 -2.28 13.73
CA PRO A 113 -20.45 -2.63 14.52
C PRO A 113 -19.51 -3.50 13.67
N PRO A 114 -18.18 -3.33 13.73
CA PRO A 114 -17.24 -4.03 12.84
C PRO A 114 -17.47 -5.55 12.82
N LEU A 115 -17.82 -6.13 13.97
CA LEU A 115 -18.16 -7.55 14.13
C LEU A 115 -19.37 -8.04 13.28
N ARG A 116 -20.33 -7.16 12.97
CA ARG A 116 -21.53 -7.49 12.17
C ARG A 116 -21.32 -7.38 10.66
N GLY A 117 -20.24 -6.76 10.19
CA GLY A 117 -19.89 -6.78 8.76
C GLY A 117 -19.38 -8.14 8.28
N TYR A 118 -18.81 -8.96 9.16
CA TYR A 118 -18.32 -10.31 8.84
C TYR A 118 -19.44 -11.37 8.83
N LEU A 119 -20.54 -11.12 9.55
CA LEU A 119 -21.69 -12.02 9.68
C LEU A 119 -22.41 -12.32 8.34
N PRO A 120 -22.68 -11.34 7.46
CA PRO A 120 -23.23 -11.60 6.13
C PRO A 120 -22.31 -12.45 5.26
N LEU A 121 -20.99 -12.25 5.35
CA LEU A 121 -20.00 -13.00 4.58
C LEU A 121 -19.93 -14.46 5.05
N LEU A 122 -20.03 -14.69 6.37
CA LEU A 122 -20.12 -16.02 6.98
C LEU A 122 -21.47 -16.69 6.68
N SER A 123 -22.58 -15.95 6.70
CA SER A 123 -23.89 -16.52 6.35
C SER A 123 -24.01 -16.88 4.87
N LEU A 124 -23.40 -16.08 3.98
CA LEU A 124 -23.34 -16.35 2.53
C LEU A 124 -22.44 -17.54 2.20
N THR A 125 -21.31 -17.70 2.89
CA THR A 125 -20.43 -18.86 2.69
C THR A 125 -21.05 -20.13 3.27
N ALA A 126 -21.72 -20.04 4.42
CA ALA A 126 -22.49 -21.15 5.00
C ALA A 126 -23.68 -21.55 4.12
N SER A 127 -24.42 -20.59 3.54
CA SER A 127 -25.52 -20.90 2.63
C SER A 127 -25.04 -21.50 1.32
N MET A 128 -23.93 -21.01 0.76
CA MET A 128 -23.30 -21.62 -0.43
C MET A 128 -22.74 -23.01 -0.16
N ALA A 129 -22.18 -23.27 1.03
CA ALA A 129 -21.72 -24.60 1.43
C ALA A 129 -22.90 -25.57 1.63
N ALA A 130 -23.99 -25.11 2.25
CA ALA A 130 -25.23 -25.88 2.40
C ALA A 130 -25.85 -26.23 1.04
N LEU A 131 -25.94 -25.27 0.12
CA LEU A 131 -26.45 -25.51 -1.24
C LEU A 131 -25.57 -26.49 -2.04
N ARG A 132 -24.24 -26.41 -1.89
CA ARG A 132 -23.33 -27.40 -2.50
C ARG A 132 -23.46 -28.79 -1.89
N SER A 133 -23.69 -28.87 -0.57
CA SER A 133 -23.92 -30.15 0.10
C SER A 133 -25.20 -30.80 -0.39
N LEU A 134 -26.32 -30.06 -0.51
CA LEU A 134 -27.58 -30.59 -1.01
C LEU A 134 -27.49 -31.05 -2.48
N ARG A 135 -26.75 -30.33 -3.31
CA ARG A 135 -26.51 -30.68 -4.72
C ARG A 135 -25.58 -31.88 -4.92
N GLY A 136 -24.82 -32.27 -3.89
CA GLY A 136 -23.95 -33.45 -3.90
C GLY A 136 -24.68 -34.77 -3.59
N TRP A 137 -25.95 -34.71 -3.18
CA TRP A 137 -26.78 -35.90 -2.91
C TRP A 137 -27.69 -36.29 -4.08
N GLU A 138 -27.68 -35.51 -5.17
CA GLU A 138 -28.47 -35.77 -6.38
C GLU A 138 -27.67 -36.48 -7.49
N ASN A 139 -26.42 -36.92 -7.23
CA ASN A 139 -25.58 -37.70 -8.15
C ASN A 139 -25.18 -39.06 -7.56
#